data_AF-A0A961KVU3-F1
#
_entry.id   AF-A0A961KVU3-F1
#
_cell.length_a   1.000
_cell.length_b   1.000
_cell.length_c   1.000
_cell.angle_alpha   90.00
_cell.angle_beta   90.00
_cell.angle_gamma   90.00
#
_symmetry.space_group_name_H-M   'P 1'
#
loop_
_entity.id
_entity.type
_entity.pdbx_description
1 polymer ?
#
loop_
_entity_poly.entity_id
_entity_poly.type
_entity_poly.pdbx_seq_one_letter_code
_entity_poly.pdbx_strand_id
1 'polypeptide(L)'
;WRMAADQLQRYRDAVQGPEGAELAEAVASIHAEGLRFWGAALKGAPRGVARDHPRIELLRLKDVLAGDDLDPAGTLDGRRPVAFARALWDRSRPVMGWMDAHVGPSLLPPEAHRRR
;
A
#
# COMPACT_ATOMS: atom_id res chain seq x y z
N TRP A 1 6.12 9.08 -3.41
CA TRP A 1 5.84 8.02 -4.40
C TRP A 1 4.33 7.85 -4.48
N ARG A 2 3.73 7.75 -5.68
CA ARG A 2 2.29 7.53 -5.88
C ARG A 2 2.08 6.60 -7.06
N MET A 3 0.98 5.83 -7.05
CA MET A 3 0.58 5.04 -8.22
C MET A 3 0.32 5.97 -9.42
N ALA A 4 0.77 5.55 -10.60
CA ALA A 4 0.38 6.18 -11.86
C ALA A 4 -1.13 6.03 -12.10
N ALA A 5 -1.68 6.81 -13.04
CA ALA A 5 -3.12 6.81 -13.30
C ALA A 5 -3.67 5.43 -13.69
N ASP A 6 -2.95 4.69 -14.53
CA ASP A 6 -3.31 3.33 -14.96
C ASP A 6 -3.18 2.31 -13.82
N GLN A 7 -2.15 2.44 -12.98
CA GLN A 7 -2.01 1.61 -11.77
C GLN A 7 -3.15 1.88 -10.78
N LEU A 8 -3.50 3.14 -10.54
CA LEU A 8 -4.57 3.51 -9.61
C LEU A 8 -5.94 3.02 -10.09
N GLN A 9 -6.17 2.99 -11.40
CA GLN A 9 -7.36 2.41 -12.00
C GLN A 9 -7.42 0.90 -11.74
N ARG A 10 -6.37 0.14 -12.10
CA ARG A 10 -6.30 -1.31 -11.86
C ARG A 10 -6.43 -1.66 -10.38
N TYR A 11 -5.77 -0.90 -9.51
CA TYR A 11 -5.91 -1.03 -8.06
C TYR A 11 -7.36 -0.92 -7.62
N ARG A 12 -8.08 0.14 -8.02
CA ARG A 12 -9.49 0.33 -7.60
C ARG A 12 -10.44 -0.69 -8.22
N ASP A 13 -10.17 -1.15 -9.44
CA ASP A 13 -10.98 -2.18 -10.08
C ASP A 13 -10.84 -3.51 -9.35
N ALA A 14 -9.61 -3.92 -9.03
CA ALA A 14 -9.35 -5.13 -8.24
C ALA A 14 -9.91 -5.03 -6.81
N VAL A 15 -9.80 -3.87 -6.15
CA VAL A 15 -10.37 -3.65 -4.80
C VAL A 15 -11.91 -3.68 -4.81
N GLN A 16 -12.56 -3.27 -5.90
CA GLN A 16 -14.01 -3.41 -6.06
C GLN A 16 -14.42 -4.85 -6.38
N GLY A 17 -13.57 -5.58 -7.10
CA GLY A 17 -13.74 -7.01 -7.40
C GLY A 17 -13.63 -7.94 -6.19
N PRO A 18 -13.76 -9.26 -6.39
CA PRO A 18 -13.59 -10.25 -5.33
C PRO A 18 -12.18 -10.20 -4.71
N GLU A 19 -11.15 -9.87 -5.49
CA GLU A 19 -9.73 -9.80 -5.08
C GLU A 19 -9.48 -8.78 -3.96
N GLY A 20 -10.34 -7.76 -3.84
CA GLY A 20 -10.25 -6.79 -2.76
C GLY A 20 -10.43 -7.40 -1.36
N ALA A 21 -11.04 -8.58 -1.24
CA ALA A 21 -11.18 -9.28 0.04
C ALA A 21 -9.82 -9.79 0.53
N GLU A 22 -9.04 -10.38 -0.39
CA GLU A 22 -7.67 -10.81 -0.13
C GLU A 22 -6.79 -9.63 0.31
N LEU A 23 -6.91 -8.46 -0.34
CA LEU A 23 -6.17 -7.27 0.10
C LEU A 23 -6.60 -6.83 1.50
N ALA A 24 -7.90 -6.84 1.82
CA ALA A 24 -8.37 -6.46 3.14
C ALA A 24 -7.82 -7.38 4.23
N GLU A 25 -7.75 -8.68 3.98
CA GLU A 25 -7.13 -9.67 4.85
C GLU A 25 -5.62 -9.45 4.98
N ALA A 26 -4.92 -9.23 3.87
CA ALA A 26 -3.49 -8.93 3.88
C ALA A 26 -3.18 -7.67 4.71
N VAL A 27 -3.97 -6.61 4.55
CA VAL A 27 -3.83 -5.36 5.32
C VAL A 27 -4.09 -5.62 6.81
N ALA A 28 -5.11 -6.40 7.16
CA ALA A 28 -5.38 -6.78 8.53
C ALA A 28 -4.21 -7.59 9.14
N SER A 29 -3.62 -8.51 8.38
CA SER A 29 -2.45 -9.30 8.81
C SER A 29 -1.26 -8.42 9.15
N ILE A 30 -0.88 -7.51 8.25
CA ILE A 30 0.29 -6.67 8.51
C ILE A 30 0.07 -5.72 9.69
N HIS A 31 -1.17 -5.25 9.89
CA HIS A 31 -1.51 -4.43 11.06
C HIS A 31 -1.37 -5.23 12.36
N ALA A 32 -1.79 -6.51 12.37
CA ALA A 32 -1.59 -7.40 13.50
C ALA A 32 -0.09 -7.66 13.80
N GLU A 33 0.75 -7.61 12.77
CA GLU A 33 2.21 -7.72 12.88
C GLU A 33 2.91 -6.39 13.21
N GLY A 34 2.16 -5.32 13.49
CA GLY A 34 2.66 -4.02 13.94
C GLY A 34 3.00 -3.04 12.82
N LEU A 35 2.78 -3.39 11.55
CA LEU A 35 2.96 -2.44 10.45
C LEU A 35 1.81 -1.44 10.46
N ARG A 36 2.11 -0.23 10.00
CA ARG A 36 1.15 0.86 9.84
C ARG A 36 1.12 1.30 8.40
N PHE A 37 -0.07 1.61 7.91
CA PHE A 37 -0.25 2.26 6.62
C PHE A 37 -0.16 3.78 6.75
N TRP A 38 0.60 4.37 5.83
CA TRP A 38 0.63 5.80 5.59
C TRP A 38 0.35 6.05 4.11
N GLY A 39 -0.26 7.19 3.83
CA GLY A 39 -0.59 7.49 2.45
C GLY A 39 -1.56 8.63 2.28
N ALA A 40 -1.60 9.14 1.06
CA ALA A 40 -2.65 10.04 0.64
C ALA A 40 -3.92 9.25 0.36
N ALA A 41 -4.97 9.56 1.11
CA ALA A 41 -6.33 9.10 0.85
C ALA A 41 -7.22 10.24 0.33
N LEU A 42 -8.23 9.88 -0.44
CA LEU A 42 -9.34 10.79 -0.75
C LEU A 42 -10.19 11.02 0.51
N LYS A 43 -10.68 12.26 0.69
CA LYS A 43 -11.64 12.58 1.77
C LYS A 43 -13.02 11.94 1.55
N GLY A 44 -13.37 11.64 0.30
CA GLY A 44 -14.65 11.10 -0.10
C GLY A 44 -14.52 9.81 -0.90
N ALA A 45 -15.64 9.19 -1.23
CA ALA A 45 -15.66 8.04 -2.11
C ALA A 45 -15.11 8.41 -3.50
N PRO A 46 -14.31 7.53 -4.15
CA PRO A 46 -13.99 7.69 -5.56
C PRO A 46 -15.25 7.79 -6.43
N ARG A 47 -15.11 8.38 -7.61
CA ARG A 47 -16.21 8.47 -8.57
C ARG A 47 -16.72 7.06 -8.93
N GLY A 48 -18.04 6.86 -8.86
CA GLY A 48 -18.67 5.58 -9.18
C GLY A 48 -18.71 4.56 -8.04
N VAL A 49 -18.10 4.87 -6.88
CA VAL A 49 -18.08 3.98 -5.71
C VAL A 49 -19.13 4.43 -4.69
N ALA A 50 -19.91 3.47 -4.17
CA ALA A 50 -20.87 3.73 -3.10
C ALA A 50 -20.15 4.15 -1.81
N ARG A 51 -20.71 5.13 -1.08
CA ARG A 51 -20.05 5.70 0.11
C ARG A 51 -19.91 4.71 1.27
N ASP A 52 -20.76 3.69 1.29
CA ASP A 52 -20.87 2.61 2.26
C ASP A 52 -20.23 1.30 1.77
N HIS A 53 -19.45 1.34 0.68
CA HIS A 53 -18.74 0.17 0.19
C HIS A 53 -17.90 -0.47 1.31
N PRO A 54 -17.94 -1.80 1.52
CA PRO A 54 -17.30 -2.46 2.67
C PRO A 54 -15.78 -2.21 2.73
N ARG A 55 -15.15 -1.97 1.58
CA ARG A 55 -13.71 -1.68 1.43
C ARG A 55 -13.41 -0.21 1.10
N ILE A 56 -14.29 0.71 1.52
CA ILE A 56 -14.19 2.14 1.14
C ILE A 56 -12.85 2.76 1.53
N GLU A 57 -12.28 2.39 2.68
CA GLU A 57 -11.00 2.91 3.15
C GLU A 57 -9.85 2.53 2.21
N LEU A 58 -9.85 1.30 1.68
CA LEU A 58 -8.87 0.89 0.66
C LEU A 58 -9.08 1.63 -0.66
N LEU A 59 -10.33 1.84 -1.08
CA LEU A 59 -10.66 2.51 -2.34
C LEU A 59 -10.26 4.00 -2.35
N ARG A 60 -10.22 4.62 -1.17
CA ARG A 60 -9.78 6.00 -0.99
C ARG A 60 -8.28 6.18 -1.17
N LEU A 61 -7.48 5.12 -0.99
CA LEU A 61 -6.02 5.20 -1.10
C LEU A 61 -5.59 5.65 -2.50
N LYS A 62 -4.50 6.43 -2.54
CA LYS A 62 -3.81 6.86 -3.76
C LYS A 62 -2.39 6.30 -3.85
N ASP A 63 -1.90 5.81 -2.73
CA ASP A 63 -0.62 5.15 -2.53
C ASP A 63 -0.79 4.16 -1.37
N VAL A 64 0.10 3.16 -1.33
CA VAL A 64 0.14 2.14 -0.29
C VAL A 64 1.56 2.17 0.26
N LEU A 65 1.73 2.77 1.43
CA LEU A 65 3.01 2.80 2.14
C LEU A 65 2.83 2.09 3.46
N ALA A 66 3.58 1.01 3.68
CA ALA A 66 3.57 0.24 4.91
C ALA A 66 4.92 0.39 5.59
N GLY A 67 4.93 0.46 6.93
CA GLY A 67 6.17 0.34 7.66
C GLY A 67 5.98 0.34 9.16
N ASP A 68 7.11 0.40 9.84
CA ASP A 68 7.24 0.31 11.28
C ASP A 68 8.43 1.19 11.70
N ASP A 69 8.51 1.54 12.98
CA ASP A 69 9.62 2.34 13.51
C ASP A 69 10.69 1.44 14.12
N LEU A 70 11.94 1.68 13.76
CA LEU A 70 13.08 1.12 14.46
C LEU A 70 13.49 2.08 15.59
N ASP A 71 13.59 1.58 16.81
CA ASP A 71 14.12 2.34 17.95
C ASP A 71 15.52 2.89 17.60
N PRO A 72 15.73 4.23 17.67
CA PRO A 72 17.03 4.84 17.44
C PRO A 72 18.16 4.24 18.28
N ALA A 73 17.91 3.83 19.52
CA ALA A 73 18.91 3.18 20.37
C ALA A 73 19.35 1.82 19.80
N GLY A 74 18.48 1.15 19.06
CA GLY A 74 18.75 -0.08 18.33
C GLY A 74 19.64 0.09 17.10
N THR A 75 19.94 1.32 16.67
CA THR A 75 20.71 1.59 15.44
C THR A 75 22.23 1.60 15.62
N LEU A 76 22.72 1.63 16.87
CA LEU A 76 24.15 1.67 17.19
C LEU A 76 24.89 0.36 16.87
N ASP A 77 24.17 -0.77 16.82
CA ASP A 77 24.66 -2.03 16.25
C ASP A 77 24.15 -2.15 14.80
N GLY A 78 25.03 -1.93 13.81
CA GLY A 78 24.68 -1.93 12.39
C GLY A 78 24.01 -3.21 11.86
N ARG A 79 24.04 -4.33 12.60
CA ARG A 79 23.31 -5.56 12.25
C ARG A 79 21.81 -5.46 12.50
N ARG A 80 21.39 -4.69 13.51
CA ARG A 80 19.97 -4.55 13.89
C ARG A 80 19.14 -3.84 12.81
N PRO A 81 19.60 -2.73 12.19
CA PRO A 81 18.91 -2.13 11.05
C PRO A 81 18.70 -3.10 9.88
N VAL A 82 19.68 -3.94 9.57
CA VAL A 82 19.55 -4.93 8.48
C VAL A 82 18.52 -6.00 8.81
N ALA A 83 18.54 -6.53 10.04
CA ALA A 83 17.56 -7.50 10.50
C ALA A 83 16.14 -6.90 10.51
N PHE A 84 16.02 -5.65 10.97
CA PHE A 84 14.76 -4.90 10.95
C PHE A 84 14.22 -4.71 9.53
N ALA A 85 15.07 -4.26 8.60
CA ALA A 85 14.67 -4.06 7.20
C ALA A 85 14.19 -5.37 6.54
N ARG A 86 14.87 -6.49 6.81
CA ARG A 86 14.45 -7.83 6.34
C ARG A 86 13.11 -8.23 6.93
N ALA A 87 12.96 -8.11 8.25
CA ALA A 87 11.69 -8.42 8.91
C ALA A 87 10.55 -7.53 8.40
N LEU A 88 10.79 -6.23 8.20
CA LEU A 88 9.79 -5.33 7.63
C LEU A 88 9.39 -5.74 6.20
N TRP A 89 10.36 -6.09 5.37
CA TRP A 89 10.11 -6.60 4.02
C TRP A 89 9.26 -7.86 4.05
N ASP A 90 9.61 -8.83 4.90
CA ASP A 90 8.93 -10.12 5.01
C ASP A 90 7.48 -9.95 5.49
N ARG A 91 7.25 -9.13 6.52
CA ARG A 91 5.91 -8.77 7.00
C ARG A 91 5.08 -8.05 5.94
N SER A 92 5.71 -7.29 5.03
CA SER A 92 5.01 -6.55 3.97
C SER A 92 4.62 -7.43 2.76
N ARG A 93 5.13 -8.66 2.67
CA ARG A 93 4.99 -9.52 1.49
C ARG A 93 3.55 -9.78 1.05
N PRO A 94 2.56 -10.02 1.94
CA PRO A 94 1.19 -10.28 1.50
C PRO A 94 0.61 -9.14 0.66
N VAL A 95 0.81 -7.89 1.11
CA VAL A 95 0.35 -6.71 0.37
C VAL A 95 1.17 -6.50 -0.91
N MET A 96 2.50 -6.68 -0.86
CA MET A 96 3.33 -6.53 -2.05
C MET A 96 2.96 -7.55 -3.14
N GLY A 97 2.75 -8.82 -2.76
CA GLY A 97 2.36 -9.87 -3.69
C GLY A 97 1.01 -9.60 -4.34
N TRP A 98 0.04 -9.10 -3.57
CA TRP A 98 -1.24 -8.66 -4.11
C TRP A 98 -1.08 -7.51 -5.11
N MET A 99 -0.26 -6.51 -4.78
CA MET A 99 0.01 -5.37 -5.68
C MET A 99 0.67 -5.84 -6.98
N ASP A 100 1.61 -6.77 -6.92
CA ASP A 100 2.27 -7.33 -8.10
C ASP A 100 1.30 -8.10 -8.99
N ALA A 101 0.40 -8.89 -8.39
CA ALA A 101 -0.55 -9.72 -9.12
C ALA A 101 -1.67 -8.90 -9.81
N HIS A 102 -2.16 -7.84 -9.16
CA HIS A 102 -3.37 -7.11 -9.61
C HIS A 102 -3.11 -5.71 -10.16
N VAL A 103 -2.00 -5.08 -9.80
CA VAL A 103 -1.68 -3.71 -10.22
C VAL A 103 -0.50 -3.68 -11.18
N GLY A 104 0.61 -4.33 -10.83
CA GLY A 104 1.80 -4.41 -11.65
C GLY A 104 2.42 -3.04 -12.02
N PRO A 105 3.38 -3.01 -12.96
CA PRO A 105 4.06 -1.78 -13.37
C PRO A 105 3.14 -0.84 -14.16
N SER A 106 3.43 0.46 -14.11
CA SER A 106 2.80 1.44 -15.00
C SER A 106 3.18 1.16 -16.45
N LEU A 107 2.19 1.22 -17.34
CA LEU A 107 2.42 1.20 -18.80
C LEU A 107 2.50 2.61 -19.39
N LEU A 108 2.16 3.62 -18.58
CA LEU A 108 2.32 5.02 -18.95
C LEU A 108 3.78 5.47 -18.76
N PRO A 109 4.28 6.41 -19.58
CA PRO A 109 5.58 7.02 -19.35
C PRO A 109 5.62 7.70 -17.97
N PRO A 110 6.79 7.76 -17.31
CA PRO A 110 6.92 8.43 -16.03
C PRO A 110 6.38 9.86 -16.11
N GLU A 111 5.53 10.23 -15.15
CA GLU A 111 5.05 11.60 -15.08
C GLU A 111 6.27 12.53 -14.97
N ALA A 112 6.35 13.52 -15.86
CA ALA A 112 7.35 14.57 -15.76
C ALA A 112 7.17 15.22 -14.39
N HIS A 113 8.17 15.06 -13.51
CA HIS A 113 8.16 15.70 -12.21
C HIS A 113 8.13 17.21 -12.45
N ARG A 114 6.95 17.84 -12.37
CA ARG A 114 6.86 19.29 -12.28
C ARG A 114 7.58 19.68 -11.00
N ARG A 115 8.81 20.17 -11.14
CA ARG A 115 9.50 20.87 -10.06
C ARG A 115 8.55 21.99 -9.61
N ARG A 116 8.08 21.89 -8.37
CA ARG A 116 7.46 23.00 -7.66
C ARG A 116 8.55 23.77 -6.94
#